data_AF-A0A4R8IB48-F1
#
_entry.id   AF-A0A4R8IB48-F1
#
_cell.length_a   1.000
_cell.length_b   1.000
_cell.length_c   1.000
_cell.angle_alpha   90.00
_cell.angle_beta   90.00
_cell.angle_gamma   90.00
#
_symmetry.space_group_name_H-M   'P 1'
#
loop_
_entity.id
_entity.type
_entity.pdbx_description
1 polymer ?
#
loop_
_entity_poly.entity_id
_entity_poly.type
_entity_poly.pdbx_seq_one_letter_code
_entity_poly.pdbx_strand_id
1 'polypeptide(L)'
;MKKKIFSSKTLYLLNVIFNLILFIITVLSLSYFIFSNDDRFFDRNHLSELLLYCGYFIIYFFALIVLLFKPKKSILFLNIIYVLGILLNFYDFNIHYLKYEGSNGQIFFIILISIFTLIFTSLIYFNTKNKFKISFYELNEIGKPQD
;
A
#
# COMPACT_ATOMS: atom_id res chain seq x y z
N MET A 1 15.58 5.24 24.36
CA MET A 1 14.33 5.88 23.85
C MET A 1 13.65 5.00 22.80
N LYS A 2 12.45 4.47 23.08
CA LYS A 2 11.65 3.76 22.06
C LYS A 2 11.21 4.78 21.00
N LYS A 3 11.86 4.80 19.83
CA LYS A 3 11.44 5.66 18.71
C LYS A 3 10.01 5.25 18.33
N LYS A 4 9.06 6.18 18.50
CA LYS A 4 7.67 5.94 18.13
C LYS A 4 7.58 5.81 16.61
N ILE A 5 7.07 4.67 16.13
CA ILE A 5 6.87 4.39 14.70
C ILE A 5 5.86 5.37 14.09
N PHE A 6 4.91 5.84 14.91
CA PHE A 6 3.93 6.84 14.57
C PHE A 6 3.94 7.95 15.60
N SER A 7 3.79 9.20 15.17
CA SER A 7 3.68 10.36 16.07
C SER A 7 2.43 10.28 16.96
N SER A 8 1.37 9.64 16.46
CA SER A 8 0.09 9.44 17.16
C SER A 8 -0.29 7.96 17.24
N LYS A 9 -0.84 7.56 18.40
CA LYS A 9 -1.45 6.22 18.58
C LYS A 9 -2.62 6.01 17.59
N THR A 10 -3.35 7.06 17.26
CA THR A 10 -4.46 7.04 16.32
C THR A 10 -4.01 6.67 14.91
N LEU A 11 -2.91 7.28 14.42
CA LEU A 11 -2.33 6.98 13.11
C LEU A 11 -1.84 5.52 13.02
N TYR A 12 -1.23 5.02 14.09
CA TYR A 12 -0.83 3.61 14.17
C TYR A 12 -2.05 2.68 14.08
N LEU A 13 -3.09 2.95 14.87
CA LEU A 13 -4.28 2.11 14.93
C LEU A 13 -5.02 2.09 13.58
N LEU A 14 -5.15 3.25 12.93
CA LEU A 14 -5.72 3.36 11.59
C LEU A 14 -4.93 2.55 10.56
N ASN A 15 -3.59 2.60 10.60
CA ASN A 15 -2.76 1.79 9.72
C ASN A 15 -2.96 0.30 9.94
N VAL A 16 -3.05 -0.15 11.20
CA VAL A 16 -3.32 -1.55 11.53
C VAL A 16 -4.68 -1.99 11.00
N ILE A 17 -5.75 -1.23 11.29
CA ILE A 17 -7.11 -1.55 10.85
C ILE A 17 -7.18 -1.61 9.33
N PHE A 18 -6.61 -0.61 8.65
CA PHE A 18 -6.66 -0.55 7.20
C PHE A 18 -5.91 -1.73 6.55
N ASN A 19 -4.69 -2.03 7.00
CA ASN A 19 -3.95 -3.19 6.47
C ASN A 19 -4.63 -4.53 6.81
N LEU A 20 -5.33 -4.62 7.95
CA LEU A 20 -6.09 -5.82 8.31
C LEU A 20 -7.29 -6.03 7.36
N ILE A 21 -8.05 -4.98 7.07
CA ILE A 21 -9.18 -5.03 6.14
C ILE A 21 -8.70 -5.46 4.75
N LEU A 22 -7.62 -4.84 4.24
CA LEU A 22 -7.06 -5.19 2.94
C LEU A 22 -6.54 -6.63 2.89
N PHE A 23 -5.91 -7.08 3.97
CA PHE A 23 -5.47 -8.46 4.09
C PHE A 23 -6.66 -9.44 4.03
N ILE A 24 -7.73 -9.19 4.78
CA ILE A 24 -8.93 -10.03 4.77
C ILE A 24 -9.57 -10.07 3.37
N ILE A 25 -9.74 -8.92 2.73
CA ILE A 25 -10.28 -8.85 1.35
C ILE A 25 -9.42 -9.68 0.41
N THR A 26 -8.09 -9.54 0.48
CA THR A 26 -7.17 -10.27 -0.38
C THR A 26 -7.23 -11.78 -0.14
N VAL A 27 -7.31 -12.22 1.12
CA VAL A 27 -7.48 -13.65 1.46
C VAL A 27 -8.79 -14.19 0.90
N LEU A 28 -9.89 -13.44 1.05
CA LEU A 28 -11.18 -13.84 0.49
C LEU A 28 -11.12 -13.94 -1.03
N SER A 29 -10.59 -12.93 -1.71
CA SER A 29 -10.38 -12.94 -3.17
C SER A 29 -9.52 -14.12 -3.62
N LEU A 30 -8.39 -14.38 -2.95
CA LEU A 30 -7.49 -15.49 -3.30
C LEU A 30 -8.16 -16.85 -3.06
N SER A 31 -8.87 -17.01 -1.94
CA SER A 31 -9.59 -18.25 -1.62
C SER A 31 -10.70 -18.52 -2.64
N TYR A 32 -11.44 -17.48 -3.03
CA TYR A 32 -12.41 -17.57 -4.11
C TYR A 32 -11.76 -17.98 -5.43
N PHE A 33 -10.64 -17.36 -5.82
CA PHE A 33 -9.92 -17.73 -7.06
C PHE A 33 -9.38 -19.16 -7.06
N ILE A 34 -8.88 -19.68 -5.93
CA ILE A 34 -8.27 -21.01 -5.84
C ILE A 34 -9.33 -22.13 -5.74
N PHE A 35 -10.41 -21.89 -5.00
CA PHE A 35 -11.41 -22.93 -4.67
C PHE A 35 -12.70 -22.82 -5.48
N SER A 36 -12.87 -21.75 -6.27
CA SER A 36 -13.99 -21.63 -7.22
C SER A 36 -13.77 -22.60 -8.38
N ASN A 37 -14.68 -23.58 -8.51
CA ASN A 37 -14.78 -24.44 -9.70
C ASN A 37 -15.61 -23.79 -10.83
N ASP A 38 -15.67 -22.47 -10.89
CA ASP A 38 -16.44 -21.77 -11.93
C ASP A 38 -15.59 -21.68 -13.22
N ASP A 39 -15.95 -22.49 -14.23
CA ASP A 39 -15.25 -22.62 -15.52
C ASP A 39 -15.06 -21.29 -16.27
N ARG A 40 -15.77 -20.23 -15.86
CA ARG A 40 -15.63 -18.86 -16.35
C ARG A 40 -14.30 -18.18 -15.97
N PHE A 41 -13.54 -18.74 -15.03
CA PHE A 41 -12.25 -18.19 -14.59
C PHE A 41 -11.03 -18.76 -15.32
N PHE A 42 -11.19 -19.78 -16.18
CA PHE A 42 -10.11 -20.32 -17.03
C PHE A 42 -9.83 -19.43 -18.26
N ASP A 43 -9.88 -18.11 -18.05
CA ASP A 43 -9.61 -17.12 -19.08
C ASP A 43 -8.09 -16.87 -19.19
N ARG A 44 -7.65 -16.28 -20.31
CA ARG A 44 -6.21 -16.06 -20.61
C ARG A 44 -5.44 -15.28 -19.52
N ASN A 45 -6.12 -14.59 -18.62
CA ASN A 45 -5.54 -13.76 -17.56
C ASN A 45 -5.54 -14.40 -16.17
N HIS A 46 -6.01 -15.64 -16.01
CA HIS A 46 -6.13 -16.29 -14.68
C HIS A 46 -4.80 -16.33 -13.91
N LEU A 47 -3.72 -16.73 -14.59
CA LEU A 47 -2.38 -16.78 -13.98
C LEU A 47 -1.92 -15.38 -13.52
N SER A 48 -2.19 -14.35 -14.33
CA SER A 48 -1.83 -12.97 -14.01
C SER A 48 -2.62 -12.41 -12.83
N GLU A 49 -3.93 -12.67 -12.77
CA GLU A 49 -4.80 -12.29 -11.65
C GLU A 49 -4.39 -13.04 -10.36
N LEU A 50 -4.07 -14.34 -10.45
CA LEU A 50 -3.59 -15.13 -9.32
C LEU A 50 -2.25 -14.59 -8.77
N LEU A 51 -1.27 -14.33 -9.64
CA LEU A 51 0.02 -13.74 -9.25
C LEU A 51 -0.17 -12.37 -8.59
N LEU A 52 -1.11 -11.58 -9.08
CA LEU A 52 -1.45 -10.27 -8.55
C LEU A 52 -2.03 -10.35 -7.13
N TYR A 53 -3.01 -11.22 -6.90
CA TYR A 53 -3.58 -11.43 -5.56
C TYR A 53 -2.58 -12.05 -4.58
N CYS A 54 -1.72 -12.95 -5.04
CA CYS A 54 -0.57 -13.44 -4.26
C CYS A 54 0.37 -12.29 -3.87
N GLY A 55 0.66 -11.37 -4.80
CA GLY A 55 1.45 -10.18 -4.55
C GLY A 55 0.84 -9.29 -3.47
N TYR A 56 -0.46 -8.99 -3.57
CA TYR A 56 -1.19 -8.25 -2.54
C TYR A 56 -1.16 -8.95 -1.19
N PHE A 57 -1.32 -10.29 -1.16
CA PHE A 57 -1.30 -11.06 0.07
C PHE A 57 0.04 -10.88 0.79
N ILE A 58 1.15 -11.01 0.05
CA ILE A 58 2.51 -10.82 0.56
C ILE A 58 2.68 -9.40 1.12
N ILE A 59 2.27 -8.37 0.37
CA ILE A 59 2.36 -6.97 0.79
C ILE A 59 1.65 -6.72 2.11
N TYR A 60 0.37 -7.10 2.21
CA TYR A 60 -0.43 -6.81 3.40
C TYR A 60 0.01 -7.67 4.59
N PHE A 61 0.43 -8.92 4.36
CA PHE A 61 1.01 -9.77 5.39
C PHE A 61 2.28 -9.16 5.99
N PHE A 62 3.24 -8.73 5.15
CA PHE A 62 4.45 -8.09 5.63
C PHE A 62 4.19 -6.72 6.26
N ALA A 63 3.21 -5.96 5.76
CA ALA A 63 2.79 -4.70 6.39
C ALA A 63 2.34 -4.93 7.83
N LEU A 64 1.49 -5.94 8.06
CA LEU A 64 1.01 -6.33 9.38
C LEU A 64 2.15 -6.80 10.30
N ILE A 65 3.08 -7.61 9.80
CA ILE A 65 4.29 -8.02 10.55
C ILE A 65 5.08 -6.79 10.99
N VAL A 66 5.36 -5.85 10.08
CA VAL A 66 6.13 -4.64 10.40
C VAL A 66 5.40 -3.78 11.44
N LEU A 67 4.07 -3.66 11.34
CA LEU A 67 3.25 -2.91 12.30
C LEU A 67 3.24 -3.58 13.69
N LEU A 68 3.14 -4.91 13.76
CA LEU A 68 3.09 -5.68 15.02
C LEU A 68 4.44 -5.76 15.72
N PHE A 69 5.50 -6.16 15.01
CA PHE A 69 6.83 -6.39 15.58
C PHE A 69 7.67 -5.13 15.73
N LYS A 70 7.32 -4.06 15.01
CA LYS A 70 7.90 -2.73 15.22
C LYS A 70 9.44 -2.69 15.07
N PRO A 71 10.04 -3.24 13.99
CA PRO A 71 11.48 -3.25 13.82
C PRO A 71 12.07 -1.83 13.78
N LYS A 72 13.39 -1.71 14.06
CA LYS A 72 14.10 -0.41 14.16
C LYS A 72 13.92 0.50 12.92
N LYS A 73 13.74 -0.07 11.73
CA LYS A 73 13.52 0.64 10.45
C LYS A 73 12.10 0.49 9.90
N SER A 74 11.12 0.19 10.75
CA SER A 74 9.70 -0.03 10.39
C SER A 74 9.12 1.03 9.45
N ILE A 75 9.36 2.32 9.68
CA ILE A 75 8.86 3.39 8.79
C ILE A 75 9.39 3.24 7.35
N LEU A 76 10.68 2.88 7.20
CA LEU A 76 11.27 2.66 5.88
C LEU A 76 10.64 1.44 5.21
N PHE A 77 10.49 0.33 5.95
CA PHE A 77 9.86 -0.88 5.43
C PHE A 77 8.40 -0.64 5.02
N LEU A 78 7.62 0.08 5.83
CA LEU A 78 6.24 0.43 5.47
C LEU A 78 6.17 1.28 4.21
N ASN A 79 7.06 2.26 4.05
CA ASN A 79 7.10 3.06 2.82
C ASN A 79 7.45 2.22 1.59
N ILE A 80 8.42 1.30 1.70
CA ILE A 80 8.74 0.36 0.60
C ILE A 80 7.51 -0.49 0.26
N ILE A 81 6.85 -1.04 1.27
CA ILE A 81 5.64 -1.86 1.11
C ILE A 81 4.51 -1.06 0.44
N TYR A 82 4.30 0.21 0.81
CA TYR A 82 3.28 1.05 0.18
C TYR A 82 3.62 1.45 -1.25
N VAL A 83 4.90 1.70 -1.56
CA VAL A 83 5.34 1.92 -2.95
C VAL A 83 5.08 0.67 -3.80
N LEU A 84 5.42 -0.51 -3.29
CA LEU A 84 5.09 -1.77 -3.96
C LEU A 84 3.57 -1.95 -4.12
N GLY A 85 2.79 -1.54 -3.12
CA GLY A 85 1.33 -1.54 -3.17
C GLY A 85 0.79 -0.66 -4.30
N ILE A 86 1.35 0.53 -4.50
CA ILE A 86 1.00 1.43 -5.62
C ILE A 86 1.35 0.78 -6.97
N LEU A 87 2.54 0.17 -7.09
CA LEU A 87 2.95 -0.49 -8.33
C LEU A 87 2.05 -1.68 -8.70
N LEU A 88 1.68 -2.52 -7.72
CA LEU A 88 0.73 -3.61 -7.94
C LEU A 88 -0.65 -3.08 -8.33
N ASN A 89 -1.09 -2.00 -7.71
CA ASN A 89 -2.32 -1.30 -8.06
C ASN A 89 -2.29 -0.84 -9.53
N PHE A 90 -1.21 -0.23 -10.02
CA PHE A 90 -1.09 0.11 -11.44
C PHE A 90 -1.12 -1.11 -12.36
N TYR A 91 -0.53 -2.22 -11.93
CA TYR A 91 -0.57 -3.47 -12.69
C TYR A 91 -1.97 -4.08 -12.71
N ASP A 92 -2.67 -4.05 -11.58
CA ASP A 92 -4.08 -4.45 -11.41
C ASP A 92 -5.00 -3.66 -12.32
N PHE A 93 -4.78 -2.34 -12.34
CA PHE A 93 -5.44 -1.45 -13.27
C PHE A 93 -5.21 -1.88 -14.72
N ASN A 94 -3.96 -2.12 -15.15
CA ASN A 94 -3.71 -2.54 -16.54
C ASN A 94 -4.42 -3.85 -16.91
N ILE A 95 -4.39 -4.86 -16.03
CA ILE A 95 -5.06 -6.14 -16.28
C ILE A 95 -6.57 -5.96 -16.45
N HIS A 96 -7.21 -5.25 -15.51
CA HIS A 96 -8.66 -5.09 -15.51
C HIS A 96 -9.13 -4.04 -16.54
N TYR A 97 -8.37 -2.97 -16.75
CA TYR A 97 -8.68 -1.93 -17.75
C TYR A 97 -8.75 -2.53 -19.15
N LEU A 98 -7.79 -3.38 -19.52
CA LEU A 98 -7.78 -4.07 -20.81
C LEU A 98 -8.93 -5.09 -20.92
N LYS A 99 -9.33 -5.73 -19.82
CA LYS A 99 -10.45 -6.68 -19.77
C LYS A 99 -11.82 -6.02 -20.01
N TYR A 100 -11.96 -4.74 -19.65
CA TYR A 100 -13.24 -4.01 -19.67
C TYR A 100 -13.26 -2.84 -20.66
N GLU A 101 -12.36 -2.83 -21.65
CA GLU A 101 -12.23 -1.76 -22.63
C GLU A 101 -13.57 -1.42 -23.30
N GLY A 102 -13.99 -0.15 -23.23
CA GLY A 102 -15.24 0.32 -23.82
C GLY A 102 -16.51 0.07 -22.99
N SER A 103 -16.39 -0.42 -21.74
CA SER A 103 -17.52 -0.64 -20.82
C SER A 103 -17.50 0.32 -19.64
N ASN A 104 -18.66 0.51 -18.97
CA ASN A 104 -18.76 1.30 -17.73
C ASN A 104 -17.88 0.74 -16.58
N GLY A 105 -17.48 -0.53 -16.65
CA GLY A 105 -16.54 -1.13 -15.71
C GLY A 105 -15.19 -0.43 -15.70
N GLN A 106 -14.74 0.08 -16.84
CA GLN A 106 -13.47 0.77 -17.01
C GLN A 106 -13.37 2.03 -16.13
N ILE A 107 -14.43 2.86 -16.13
CA ILE A 107 -14.51 4.08 -15.30
C ILE A 107 -14.49 3.73 -13.81
N PHE A 108 -15.19 2.67 -13.42
CA PHE A 108 -15.20 2.20 -12.04
C PHE A 108 -13.80 1.80 -11.56
N PHE A 109 -13.02 1.07 -12.37
CA PHE A 109 -11.64 0.72 -12.04
C PHE A 109 -10.71 1.94 -11.93
N ILE A 110 -10.87 2.96 -12.80
CA ILE A 110 -10.12 4.22 -12.71
C ILE A 110 -10.39 4.96 -11.39
N ILE A 111 -11.65 4.98 -10.94
CA ILE A 111 -12.01 5.60 -9.66
C ILE A 111 -11.40 4.82 -8.50
N LEU A 112 -11.52 3.48 -8.53
CA LEU A 112 -11.00 2.59 -7.50
C LEU A 112 -9.48 2.75 -7.32
N ILE A 113 -8.71 2.72 -8.42
CA ILE A 113 -7.25 2.85 -8.39
C ILE A 113 -6.80 4.20 -7.85
N SER A 114 -7.53 5.27 -8.19
CA SER A 114 -7.25 6.62 -7.74
C SER A 114 -7.45 6.74 -6.22
N ILE A 115 -8.52 6.13 -5.69
CA ILE A 115 -8.78 6.06 -4.25
C ILE A 115 -7.65 5.30 -3.53
N PHE A 116 -7.26 4.12 -4.01
CA PHE A 116 -6.18 3.34 -3.41
C PHE A 116 -4.85 4.08 -3.43
N THR A 117 -4.49 4.67 -4.56
CA THR A 117 -3.25 5.45 -4.71
C THR A 117 -3.23 6.64 -3.75
N LEU A 118 -4.35 7.35 -3.59
CA LEU A 118 -4.47 8.48 -2.67
C LEU A 118 -4.35 8.03 -1.22
N ILE A 119 -4.93 6.88 -0.86
CA ILE A 119 -4.77 6.31 0.48
C ILE A 119 -3.31 5.96 0.74
N PHE A 120 -2.64 5.19 -0.13
CA PHE A 120 -1.23 4.83 0.07
C PHE A 120 -0.32 6.05 0.13
N THR A 121 -0.52 7.04 -0.75
CA THR A 121 0.23 8.30 -0.74
C THR A 121 0.03 9.06 0.56
N SER A 122 -1.21 9.09 1.08
CA SER A 122 -1.52 9.69 2.38
C SER A 122 -0.81 8.95 3.52
N LEU A 123 -0.80 7.62 3.53
CA LEU A 123 -0.09 6.82 4.53
C LEU A 123 1.42 7.09 4.50
N ILE A 124 2.03 7.15 3.31
CA ILE A 124 3.44 7.55 3.15
C ILE A 124 3.67 8.93 3.72
N TYR A 125 2.87 9.92 3.32
CA TYR A 125 2.98 11.31 3.77
C TYR A 125 2.89 11.40 5.30
N PHE A 126 1.89 10.80 5.93
CA PHE A 126 1.75 10.85 7.39
C PHE A 126 2.88 10.12 8.12
N ASN A 127 3.46 9.07 7.53
CA ASN A 127 4.63 8.37 8.07
C ASN A 127 5.91 9.20 7.99
N THR A 128 6.04 10.07 6.99
CA THR A 128 7.24 10.88 6.76
C THR A 128 7.12 12.35 7.18
N LYS A 129 5.91 12.85 7.48
CA LYS A 129 5.60 14.27 7.75
C LYS A 129 6.51 14.92 8.79
N ASN A 130 7.00 14.16 9.77
CA ASN A 130 7.86 14.67 10.84
C ASN A 130 9.37 14.49 10.61
N LYS A 131 9.80 13.81 9.53
CA LYS A 131 11.22 13.72 9.14
C LYS A 131 11.68 14.93 8.32
N PHE A 132 10.76 15.57 7.61
CA PHE A 132 11.04 16.77 6.80
C PHE A 132 10.63 18.06 7.50
N LYS A 133 10.74 18.11 8.84
CA LYS A 133 10.87 19.41 9.49
C LYS A 133 12.27 19.92 9.14
N ILE A 134 12.38 20.59 7.99
CA ILE A 134 13.52 21.46 7.75
C ILE A 134 13.51 22.43 8.92
N SER A 135 14.45 22.26 9.83
CA SER A 135 14.54 23.15 10.97
C SER A 135 15.03 24.49 10.40
N PHE A 136 14.24 25.55 10.56
CA PHE A 136 14.68 26.90 10.18
C PHE A 136 16.02 27.27 10.85
N TYR A 137 16.35 26.58 11.96
CA TYR A 137 17.64 26.68 12.63
C TYR A 137 18.79 26.10 11.79
N GLU A 138 18.62 24.91 11.21
CA GLU A 138 19.61 24.26 10.32
C GLU A 138 19.78 25.08 9.03
N LEU A 139 18.69 25.62 8.47
CA LEU A 139 18.76 26.55 7.32
C LEU A 139 19.53 27.83 7.65
N ASN A 140 19.37 28.36 8.87
CA ASN A 140 20.08 29.56 9.33
C ASN A 140 21.56 29.30 9.67
N GLU A 141 21.99 28.05 9.81
CA GLU A 141 23.40 27.69 10.01
C GLU A 141 24.16 27.49 8.69
N ILE A 142 23.48 27.15 7.59
CA ILE A 142 24.09 26.92 6.27
C ILE A 142 24.75 28.20 5.69
N GLY A 143 24.44 29.39 6.22
CA GLY A 143 25.00 30.67 5.79
C GLY A 143 25.91 31.38 6.81
N LYS A 144 26.19 30.77 7.98
CA LYS A 144 27.04 31.42 8.99
C LYS A 144 28.51 31.08 8.76
N PRO A 145 29.44 32.05 8.88
CA PRO A 145 30.86 31.76 8.86
C PRO A 145 31.20 30.77 9.98
N GLN A 146 31.98 29.75 9.64
CA GLN A 146 32.52 28.80 10.60
C GLN A 146 33.71 29.47 11.29
N ASP A 147 33.57 29.81 12.57
CA ASP A 147 34.67 30.26 13.43
C ASP A 147 35.59 29.09 13.82
#